data_AF-A0A1I5CSM8-F1
#
_entry.id   AF-A0A1I5CSM8-F1
#
_cell.length_a   1.000
_cell.length_b   1.000
_cell.length_c   1.000
_cell.angle_alpha   90.00
_cell.angle_beta   90.00
_cell.angle_gamma   90.00
#
_symmetry.space_group_name_H-M   'P 1'
#
loop_
_entity.id
_entity.type
_entity.pdbx_description
1 polymer ?
#
loop_
_entity_poly.entity_id
_entity_poly.type
_entity_poly.pdbx_seq_one_letter_code
_entity_poly.pdbx_strand_id
1 'polypeptide(L)'
;MSRQTDKRTDLIASTDEAWESGELGRSEAHIKVSDDITEDLINEALDLQPISIRLNKSLIEDLKMIADLNGLGYQPLIRQVLNRFVNSEKKRILTEAHSKAMKNEKRKSASKRHKAA
;
A
#
# COMPACT_ATOMS: atom_id res chain seq x y z
N MET A 1 44.39 -27.69 45.03
CA MET A 1 43.84 -26.33 44.83
C MET A 1 43.07 -26.34 43.50
N SER A 2 41.95 -27.07 43.42
CA SER A 2 40.57 -26.65 43.72
C SER A 2 39.95 -25.72 42.67
N ARG A 3 39.10 -26.34 41.85
CA ARG A 3 37.90 -25.86 41.13
C ARG A 3 38.08 -24.79 40.04
N GLN A 4 38.31 -25.30 38.84
CA GLN A 4 37.85 -24.69 37.59
C GLN A 4 36.32 -24.55 37.67
N THR A 5 35.82 -23.32 37.77
CA THR A 5 34.38 -23.04 37.80
C THR A 5 33.82 -23.14 36.39
N ASP A 6 32.94 -24.14 36.22
CA ASP A 6 32.17 -24.45 35.03
C ASP A 6 31.26 -23.24 34.71
N LYS A 7 31.63 -22.42 33.70
CA LYS A 7 30.76 -21.38 33.14
C LYS A 7 29.70 -22.06 32.27
N ARG A 8 28.75 -22.76 32.88
CA ARG A 8 27.46 -23.04 32.25
C ARG A 8 26.62 -21.79 32.44
N THR A 9 26.73 -20.87 31.50
CA THR A 9 25.75 -19.81 31.29
C THR A 9 24.37 -20.46 31.23
N ASP A 10 23.38 -19.92 31.94
CA ASP A 10 22.01 -20.43 31.99
C ASP A 10 21.44 -20.60 30.57
N LEU A 11 21.46 -21.84 30.06
CA LEU A 11 20.99 -22.18 28.72
C LEU A 11 19.48 -22.38 28.77
N ILE A 12 18.75 -21.67 27.92
CA ILE A 12 17.30 -21.84 27.78
C ILE A 12 17.02 -23.18 27.10
N ALA A 13 16.04 -23.93 27.60
CA ALA A 13 15.65 -25.20 27.01
C ALA A 13 15.03 -24.99 25.62
N SER A 14 15.47 -25.75 24.61
CA SER A 14 14.95 -25.68 23.24
C SER A 14 13.60 -26.40 23.10
N THR A 15 12.57 -25.90 23.79
CA THR A 15 11.19 -26.41 23.71
C THR A 15 10.28 -25.44 22.96
N ASP A 16 9.14 -25.94 22.47
CA ASP A 16 8.15 -25.13 21.74
C ASP A 16 7.60 -24.01 22.63
N GLU A 17 7.38 -24.29 23.93
CA GLU A 17 6.88 -23.31 24.89
C GLU A 17 7.86 -22.15 25.10
N ALA A 18 9.16 -22.39 25.02
CA ALA A 18 10.18 -21.35 25.14
C ALA A 18 10.24 -20.44 23.91
N TRP A 19 9.85 -20.94 22.73
CA TRP A 19 9.65 -20.12 21.53
C TRP A 19 8.36 -19.30 21.60
N GLU A 20 7.24 -19.91 22.02
CA GLU A 20 5.94 -19.25 22.12
C GLU A 20 5.91 -18.16 23.21
N SER A 21 6.53 -18.43 24.37
CA SER A 21 6.71 -17.43 25.42
C SER A 21 7.65 -16.29 24.99
N GLY A 22 8.49 -16.56 23.99
CA GLY A 22 9.53 -15.66 23.50
C GLY A 22 10.76 -15.59 24.40
N GLU A 23 10.92 -16.54 25.32
CA GLU A 23 12.16 -16.72 26.09
C GLU A 23 13.34 -17.01 25.13
N LEU A 24 13.09 -17.82 24.10
CA LEU A 24 13.97 -17.98 22.95
C LEU A 24 13.66 -16.96 21.84
N GLY A 25 14.71 -16.45 21.20
CA GLY A 25 14.62 -15.64 19.99
C GLY A 25 14.27 -14.16 20.18
N ARG A 26 13.80 -13.73 21.35
CA ARG A 26 13.50 -12.30 21.64
C ARG A 26 14.58 -11.57 22.47
N SER A 27 15.72 -12.19 22.74
CA SER A 27 16.78 -11.51 23.48
C SER A 27 17.44 -10.42 22.64
N GLU A 28 17.65 -9.24 23.24
CA GLU A 28 18.31 -8.12 22.57
C GLU A 28 19.74 -8.45 22.14
N ALA A 29 20.41 -9.38 22.83
CA ALA A 29 21.74 -9.84 22.46
C ALA A 29 21.79 -10.62 21.14
N HIS A 30 20.65 -11.09 20.63
CA HIS A 30 20.54 -11.91 19.42
C HIS A 30 19.66 -11.25 18.34
N ILE A 31 19.19 -10.02 18.57
CA ILE A 31 18.45 -9.25 17.57
C ILE A 31 19.41 -8.47 16.66
N LYS A 32 19.15 -8.46 15.36
CA LYS A 32 19.83 -7.59 14.40
C LYS A 32 18.82 -7.17 13.33
N VAL A 33 18.79 -5.88 12.99
CA VAL A 33 18.05 -5.39 11.82
C VAL A 33 18.71 -5.98 10.57
N SER A 34 17.91 -6.57 9.68
CA SER A 34 18.41 -7.09 8.42
C SER A 34 18.90 -5.95 7.53
N ASP A 35 20.16 -6.02 7.11
CA ASP A 35 20.71 -5.07 6.13
C ASP A 35 20.19 -5.39 4.70
N ASP A 36 19.70 -6.62 4.49
CA ASP A 36 19.27 -7.13 3.19
C ASP A 36 17.85 -6.69 2.77
N ILE A 37 17.04 -6.19 3.72
CA ILE A 37 15.68 -5.74 3.44
C ILE A 37 15.67 -4.21 3.51
N THR A 38 15.72 -3.59 2.34
CA THR A 38 15.67 -2.13 2.21
C THR A 38 14.25 -1.65 1.91
N GLU A 39 13.98 -0.38 2.19
CA GLU A 39 12.69 0.25 1.84
C GLU A 39 12.44 0.20 0.32
N ASP A 40 13.50 0.26 -0.49
CA ASP A 40 13.42 0.15 -1.94
C ASP A 40 12.94 -1.23 -2.39
N LEU A 41 13.44 -2.32 -1.77
CA LEU A 41 12.97 -3.68 -2.06
C LEU A 41 11.50 -3.87 -1.70
N ILE A 42 11.05 -3.27 -0.59
CA ILE A 42 9.64 -3.28 -0.19
C ILE A 42 8.79 -2.51 -1.22
N ASN A 43 9.25 -1.33 -1.62
CA ASN A 43 8.57 -0.50 -2.61
C ASN A 43 8.48 -1.23 -3.96
N GLU A 44 9.55 -1.86 -4.43
CA GLU A 44 9.57 -2.64 -5.67
C GLU A 44 8.62 -3.84 -5.59
N ALA A 45 8.66 -4.61 -4.51
CA ALA A 45 7.78 -5.76 -4.31
C ALA A 45 6.28 -5.37 -4.30
N LEU A 46 5.97 -4.14 -3.89
CA LEU A 46 4.61 -3.60 -3.83
C LEU A 46 4.23 -2.71 -5.02
N ASP A 47 5.11 -2.58 -6.02
CA ASP A 47 4.96 -1.65 -7.17
C ASP A 47 4.64 -0.21 -6.73
N LEU A 48 5.33 0.24 -5.68
CA LEU A 48 5.22 1.58 -5.11
C LEU A 48 6.36 2.45 -5.58
N GLN A 49 6.00 3.63 -6.10
CA GLN A 49 6.96 4.68 -6.40
C GLN A 49 6.80 5.84 -5.39
N PRO A 50 7.85 6.20 -4.64
CA PRO A 50 7.81 7.38 -3.80
C PRO A 50 7.73 8.64 -4.68
N ILE A 51 6.79 9.53 -4.34
CA ILE A 51 6.60 10.80 -5.03
C ILE A 51 6.67 11.95 -4.03
N SER A 52 7.21 13.08 -4.46
CA SER A 52 7.18 14.33 -3.70
C SER A 52 6.07 15.23 -4.23
N ILE A 53 5.07 15.51 -3.40
CA ILE A 53 3.94 16.39 -3.72
C ILE A 53 3.80 17.48 -2.66
N ARG A 54 3.44 18.69 -3.08
CA ARG A 54 3.15 19.81 -2.15
C ARG A 54 1.64 19.90 -1.94
N LEU A 55 1.22 19.87 -0.67
CA LEU A 55 -0.18 20.00 -0.25
C LEU A 55 -0.31 21.08 0.82
N ASN A 56 -1.51 21.64 0.96
CA ASN A 56 -1.81 22.61 2.01
C ASN A 56 -1.71 21.92 3.39
N LYS A 57 -1.16 22.61 4.39
CA LYS A 57 -0.99 22.04 5.73
C LYS A 57 -2.32 21.60 6.35
N SER A 58 -3.37 22.43 6.24
CA SER A 58 -4.71 22.08 6.75
C SER A 58 -5.24 20.79 6.12
N LEU A 59 -5.07 20.64 4.81
CA LEU A 59 -5.50 19.45 4.08
C LEU A 59 -4.77 18.20 4.57
N ILE A 60 -3.46 18.28 4.83
CA ILE A 60 -2.69 17.15 5.37
C ILE A 60 -3.23 16.71 6.73
N GLU A 61 -3.53 17.66 7.61
CA GLU A 61 -4.05 17.36 8.94
C GLU A 61 -5.47 16.79 8.89
N ASP A 62 -6.34 17.32 8.03
CA ASP A 62 -7.68 16.77 7.80
C ASP A 62 -7.59 15.32 7.30
N LEU A 63 -6.68 15.04 6.36
CA LEU A 63 -6.48 13.69 5.81
C LEU A 63 -5.94 12.71 6.85
N LYS A 64 -5.03 13.14 7.74
CA LYS A 64 -4.57 12.31 8.85
C LYS A 64 -5.70 12.00 9.82
N MET A 65 -6.48 13.01 10.22
CA MET A 65 -7.63 12.81 11.11
C MET A 65 -8.63 11.82 10.51
N ILE A 66 -8.94 11.95 9.21
CA ILE A 66 -9.81 11.00 8.51
C ILE A 66 -9.19 9.60 8.53
N ALA A 67 -7.89 9.47 8.29
CA ALA A 67 -7.21 8.18 8.30
C ALA A 67 -7.34 7.50 9.67
N ASP A 68 -7.06 8.23 10.75
CA ASP A 68 -7.15 7.75 12.13
C ASP A 68 -8.57 7.28 12.47
N LEU A 69 -9.60 8.07 12.10
CA LEU A 69 -11.00 7.71 12.31
C LEU A 69 -11.42 6.43 11.56
N ASN A 70 -10.74 6.09 10.46
CA ASN A 70 -10.98 4.88 9.68
C ASN A 70 -10.02 3.73 10.03
N GLY A 71 -9.15 3.89 11.04
CA GLY A 71 -8.14 2.89 11.41
C GLY A 71 -7.09 2.65 10.33
N LEU A 72 -6.81 3.66 9.50
CA LEU A 72 -5.85 3.60 8.40
C LEU A 72 -4.69 4.58 8.64
N GLY A 73 -3.52 4.27 8.09
CA GLY A 73 -2.46 5.25 7.98
C GLY A 73 -2.76 6.31 6.92
N TYR A 74 -2.15 7.50 7.06
CA TYR A 74 -2.25 8.59 6.09
C TYR A 74 -1.89 8.12 4.67
N GLN A 75 -0.73 7.49 4.48
CA GLN A 75 -0.28 7.03 3.15
C GLN A 75 -1.26 6.01 2.50
N PRO A 76 -1.73 4.96 3.20
CA PRO A 76 -2.81 4.09 2.71
C PRO A 76 -4.06 4.86 2.27
N LEU A 77 -4.54 5.81 3.09
CA LEU A 77 -5.73 6.61 2.76
C LEU A 77 -5.52 7.39 1.47
N ILE A 78 -4.39 8.09 1.33
CA ILE A 78 -4.09 8.90 0.13
C ILE A 78 -4.04 8.04 -1.12
N ARG A 79 -3.40 6.87 -1.06
CA ARG A 79 -3.41 5.92 -2.18
C ARG A 79 -4.83 5.51 -2.57
N GLN A 80 -5.69 5.21 -1.60
CA GLN A 80 -7.09 4.86 -1.88
C GLN A 80 -7.86 6.02 -2.53
N VAL A 81 -7.70 7.24 -2.02
CA VAL A 81 -8.36 8.44 -2.55
C VAL A 81 -7.95 8.69 -4.00
N LEU A 82 -6.65 8.67 -4.30
CA LEU A 82 -6.13 8.87 -5.66
C LEU A 82 -6.61 7.77 -6.62
N ASN A 83 -6.60 6.51 -6.19
CA ASN A 83 -7.11 5.39 -6.99
C ASN A 83 -8.62 5.52 -7.28
N ARG A 84 -9.42 5.88 -6.27
CA ARG A 84 -10.87 6.11 -6.45
C ARG A 84 -11.15 7.24 -7.43
N PHE A 85 -10.38 8.33 -7.34
CA PHE A 85 -10.49 9.45 -8.27
C PHE A 85 -10.16 9.02 -9.71
N VAL A 86 -9.00 8.40 -9.92
CA VAL A 86 -8.56 7.94 -11.26
C VAL A 86 -9.54 6.95 -11.87
N ASN A 87 -10.05 6.00 -11.10
CA ASN A 87 -11.03 5.03 -11.59
C ASN A 87 -12.34 5.68 -12.02
N SER A 88 -12.79 6.68 -11.25
CA SER A 88 -13.99 7.45 -11.57
C SER A 88 -13.81 8.27 -12.86
N GLU A 89 -12.66 8.92 -13.01
CA GLU A 89 -12.33 9.71 -14.21
C GLU A 89 -12.18 8.84 -15.46
N LYS A 90 -11.52 7.68 -15.36
CA LYS A 90 -11.45 6.69 -16.46
C LYS A 90 -12.84 6.29 -16.94
N LYS A 91 -13.74 5.95 -15.99
CA LYS A 91 -15.12 5.57 -16.32
C LYS A 91 -15.88 6.70 -17.00
N ARG A 92 -15.73 7.94 -16.51
CA ARG A 92 -16.35 9.14 -17.09
C ARG A 92 -15.89 9.36 -18.53
N ILE A 93 -14.58 9.36 -18.77
CA ILE A 93 -13.99 9.56 -20.10
C ILE A 93 -14.47 8.50 -21.09
N LEU A 94 -14.47 7.22 -20.70
CA LEU A 94 -14.95 6.13 -21.55
C LEU A 94 -16.44 6.28 -21.91
N THR A 95 -17.27 6.64 -20.92
CA THR A 95 -18.70 6.85 -21.12
C THR A 95 -18.96 8.01 -22.09
N GLU A 96 -18.23 9.12 -21.94
CA GLU A 96 -18.32 10.26 -22.83
C GLU A 96 -17.89 9.90 -24.26
N ALA A 97 -16.76 9.20 -24.42
CA ALA A 97 -16.27 8.74 -25.71
C ALA A 97 -17.28 7.81 -26.42
N HIS A 98 -17.83 6.83 -25.70
CA HIS A 98 -18.85 5.94 -26.21
C HIS A 98 -20.11 6.71 -26.65
N SER A 99 -20.58 7.65 -25.82
CA SER A 99 -21.76 8.46 -26.14
C SER A 99 -21.56 9.32 -27.40
N LYS A 100 -20.36 9.87 -27.60
CA LYS A 100 -19.99 10.66 -28.79
C LYS A 100 -19.94 9.79 -30.03
N ALA A 101 -19.31 8.61 -29.94
CA ALA A 101 -19.26 7.65 -31.05
C ALA A 101 -20.68 7.22 -31.47
N MET A 102 -21.53 6.84 -30.52
CA MET A 102 -22.92 6.44 -30.80
C MET A 102 -23.77 7.57 -31.40
N LYS A 103 -23.59 8.82 -30.95
CA LYS A 103 -24.26 9.98 -31.56
C LYS A 103 -23.80 10.21 -33.00
N ASN A 104 -22.50 10.05 -33.28
CA ASN A 104 -21.98 10.19 -34.64
C ASN A 104 -22.46 9.08 -35.57
N GLU A 105 -22.53 7.83 -35.11
CA GLU A 105 -23.10 6.72 -35.89
C GLU A 105 -24.59 6.92 -36.17
N LYS A 106 -25.38 7.36 -35.17
CA LYS A 106 -26.79 7.72 -35.39
C LYS A 106 -26.95 8.84 -36.41
N ARG A 107 -26.13 9.90 -36.34
CA ARG A 107 -26.16 11.01 -37.32
C ARG A 107 -25.80 10.55 -38.74
N LYS A 108 -24.76 9.71 -38.89
CA LYS A 108 -24.38 9.14 -40.19
C LYS A 108 -25.49 8.26 -40.77
N SER A 109 -26.10 7.39 -39.95
CA SER A 109 -27.19 6.51 -40.40
C SER A 109 -28.45 7.28 -40.81
N ALA A 110 -28.80 8.37 -40.11
CA ALA A 110 -29.93 9.23 -40.44
C ALA A 110 -29.70 10.01 -41.74
N SER A 111 -28.50 10.55 -41.95
CA SER A 111 -28.12 11.25 -43.19
C SER A 111 -28.16 10.30 -44.41
N LYS A 112 -27.73 9.04 -44.24
CA LYS A 112 -27.74 8.04 -45.32
C LYS A 112 -29.17 7.66 -45.77
N ARG A 113 -30.13 7.61 -44.84
CA ARG A 113 -31.54 7.34 -45.13
C ARG A 113 -32.23 8.49 -45.89
N HIS A 114 -31.87 9.73 -45.61
CA HIS A 114 -32.44 10.90 -46.28
C HIS A 114 -31.92 11.10 -47.72
N LYS A 115 -30.79 10.49 -48.08
CA LYS A 115 -30.22 10.55 -49.45
C LYS A 115 -30.72 9.42 -50.37
N ALA A 116 -31.40 8.42 -49.82
CA ALA A 116 -31.86 7.23 -50.56
C ALA A 116 -33.39 7.22 -50.82
N ALA A 117 -34.09 8.29 -50.42
CA ALA A 117 -35.49 8.58 -50.72
C ALA A 117 -35.54 9.83 -51.62
#